data_AF-A0A7W8K579-F1
#
_entry.id   AF-A0A7W8K579-F1
#
_cell.length_a   1.000
_cell.length_b   1.000
_cell.length_c   1.000
_cell.angle_alpha   90.00
_cell.angle_beta   90.00
_cell.angle_gamma   90.00
#
_symmetry.space_group_name_H-M   'P 1'
#
loop_
_entity.id
_entity.type
_entity.pdbx_description
1 polymer ?
#
loop_
_entity_poly.entity_id
_entity_poly.type
_entity_poly.pdbx_seq_one_letter_code
_entity_poly.pdbx_strand_id
1 'polypeptide(L)'
;MSLINKMLQDLDARGTPDGRGDAGGIRSVPEREHGLPRALVFGGAAGLTAVAIALGWVYLKRPSVPPMLVNVASLAAPAPAPAPAPVVAVVPTPVTVPEPVAPVAVPEPAPVKDRPEELRRITAKPAKSAVAPLIKVAVPAAISEKIIEGKQVTPQQRVENEYRRALGYLQDGRVAEAMAGLQHTLQLDPRHQGARETLIRLLLEAQRPDDAVRQLQLSLGLDPKQPAQAMMLARLQLDKNASAALDTLMRSLPYAADNGEYRAFLAGVLQRQQRYHDAAEQYELALQGAPDNSVWWMGLGIALQADNHPDQARQAYERAKGLQTLSPQLQAFVERKLVQLTAPTTR
;
A
#
# COMPACT_ATOMS: atom_id res chain seq x y z
N MET A 1 0.43 13.72 -4.96
CA MET A 1 1.37 14.08 -6.06
C MET A 1 2.28 12.89 -6.34
N SER A 2 2.58 12.62 -7.62
CA SER A 2 3.49 11.54 -8.03
C SER A 2 4.91 11.76 -7.50
N LEU A 3 5.61 10.67 -7.13
CA LEU A 3 7.00 10.74 -6.70
C LEU A 3 7.90 11.35 -7.78
N ILE A 4 7.61 11.05 -9.04
CA ILE A 4 8.36 11.50 -10.21
C ILE A 4 8.30 13.03 -10.37
N ASN A 5 7.18 13.66 -10.01
CA ASN A 5 7.09 15.14 -9.98
C ASN A 5 7.95 15.75 -8.86
N LYS A 6 8.06 15.10 -7.69
CA LYS A 6 8.94 15.56 -6.60
C LYS A 6 10.42 15.34 -6.97
N MET A 7 10.74 14.22 -7.61
CA MET A 7 12.08 13.96 -8.16
C MET A 7 12.50 15.00 -9.21
N LEU A 8 11.58 15.46 -10.07
CA LEU A 8 11.90 16.51 -11.04
C LEU A 8 12.20 17.86 -10.39
N GLN A 9 11.50 18.22 -9.30
CA GLN A 9 11.85 19.40 -8.49
C GLN A 9 13.23 19.25 -7.84
N ASP A 10 13.56 18.08 -7.30
CA ASP A 10 14.90 17.76 -6.75
C ASP A 10 16.01 17.75 -7.84
N LEU A 11 15.69 17.37 -9.08
CA LEU A 11 16.65 17.27 -10.20
C LEU A 11 16.94 18.63 -10.84
N ASP A 12 15.93 19.48 -11.05
CA ASP A 12 16.13 20.84 -11.57
C ASP A 12 16.99 21.67 -10.60
N ALA A 13 16.78 21.49 -9.29
CA ALA A 13 17.60 22.10 -8.24
C ALA A 13 19.06 21.60 -8.15
N ARG A 14 19.37 20.45 -8.78
CA ARG A 14 20.75 19.90 -8.87
C ARG A 14 21.36 20.04 -10.27
N GLY A 15 20.58 20.52 -11.24
CA GLY A 15 20.93 20.56 -12.66
C GLY A 15 21.69 21.80 -13.12
N THR A 16 22.03 22.73 -12.22
CA THR A 16 22.82 23.93 -12.52
C THR A 16 24.29 23.77 -12.09
N PRO A 17 25.17 23.21 -12.93
CA PRO A 17 26.61 23.40 -12.75
C PRO A 17 26.95 24.87 -13.03
N ASP A 18 27.45 25.58 -12.02
CA ASP A 18 27.94 26.95 -12.13
C ASP A 18 29.19 26.99 -13.05
N GLY A 19 28.95 27.14 -14.34
CA GLY A 19 29.99 27.46 -15.32
C GLY A 19 30.40 28.93 -15.21
N ARG A 20 31.27 29.25 -14.23
CA ARG A 20 31.95 30.55 -14.16
C ARG A 20 33.46 30.41 -14.33
N GLY A 21 33.87 30.35 -15.59
CA GLY A 21 35.15 30.93 -16.01
C GLY A 21 35.07 32.46 -16.05
N ASP A 22 36.21 33.11 -16.22
CA ASP A 22 36.38 34.56 -16.06
C ASP A 22 35.44 35.43 -16.90
N ALA A 23 34.91 36.47 -16.25
CA ALA A 23 34.45 37.69 -16.90
C ALA A 23 34.69 38.89 -15.96
N GLY A 24 35.90 39.46 -16.02
CA GLY A 24 36.23 40.66 -15.26
C GLY A 24 35.47 41.89 -15.78
N GLY A 25 34.96 42.70 -14.85
CA GLY A 25 34.66 44.12 -15.11
C GLY A 25 33.35 44.46 -15.81
N ILE A 26 32.19 44.26 -15.15
CA ILE A 26 31.02 45.11 -15.39
C ILE A 26 30.53 45.75 -14.08
N ARG A 27 30.39 47.07 -14.19
CA ARG A 27 30.07 48.11 -13.19
C ARG A 27 28.76 47.85 -12.44
N SER A 28 28.74 48.08 -11.13
CA SER A 28 27.51 48.10 -10.33
C SER A 28 26.62 49.30 -10.68
N VAL A 29 25.31 49.07 -10.72
CA VAL A 29 24.25 50.08 -10.88
C VAL A 29 23.48 50.14 -9.56
N PRO A 30 23.15 51.34 -9.01
CA PRO A 30 22.47 51.42 -7.72
C PRO A 30 21.01 50.96 -7.82
N GLU A 31 20.51 50.36 -6.73
CA GLU A 31 19.10 50.03 -6.57
C GLU A 31 18.22 51.26 -6.70
N ARG A 32 17.11 51.12 -7.40
CA ARG A 32 16.10 52.17 -7.59
C ARG A 32 14.75 51.61 -7.15
N GLU A 33 14.42 51.79 -5.87
CA GLU A 33 13.15 51.36 -5.29
C GLU A 33 11.98 51.88 -6.13
N HIS A 34 11.18 50.97 -6.68
CA HIS A 34 9.91 51.28 -7.32
C HIS A 34 8.77 50.76 -6.42
N GLY A 35 8.42 51.54 -5.40
CA GLY A 35 7.22 51.30 -4.63
C GLY A 35 5.97 51.50 -5.50
N LEU A 36 5.17 50.44 -5.72
CA LEU A 36 3.87 50.58 -6.37
C LEU A 36 2.96 51.52 -5.55
N PRO A 37 2.20 52.43 -6.17
CA PRO A 37 1.31 53.32 -5.45
C PRO A 37 0.18 52.52 -4.78
N ARG A 38 0.06 52.68 -3.45
CA ARG A 38 -0.91 51.95 -2.60
C ARG A 38 -2.36 52.00 -3.10
N ALA A 39 -2.74 53.02 -3.86
CA ALA A 39 -4.07 53.14 -4.49
C ALA A 39 -4.45 51.93 -5.38
N LEU A 40 -3.48 51.32 -6.07
CA LEU A 40 -3.73 50.19 -6.97
C LEU A 40 -4.04 48.89 -6.22
N VAL A 41 -3.47 48.72 -5.03
CA VAL A 41 -3.70 47.54 -4.16
C VAL A 41 -5.11 47.55 -3.57
N PHE A 42 -5.60 48.72 -3.11
CA PHE A 42 -6.97 48.84 -2.59
C PHE A 42 -8.04 48.73 -3.68
N GLY A 43 -7.76 49.20 -4.91
CA GLY A 43 -8.67 49.04 -6.05
C GLY A 43 -8.91 47.56 -6.43
N GLY A 44 -7.86 46.74 -6.44
CA GLY A 44 -7.97 45.30 -6.76
C GLY A 44 -8.81 44.52 -5.74
N ALA A 45 -8.69 44.83 -4.45
CA ALA A 45 -9.44 44.16 -3.39
C ALA A 45 -10.96 44.46 -3.46
N ALA A 46 -11.34 45.69 -3.80
CA ALA A 46 -12.75 46.08 -3.96
C ALA A 46 -13.42 45.45 -5.20
N GLY A 47 -12.65 45.23 -6.28
CA GLY A 47 -13.14 44.53 -7.47
C GLY A 47 -13.48 43.07 -7.20
N LEU A 48 -12.61 42.36 -6.48
CA LEU A 48 -12.81 40.93 -6.18
C LEU A 48 -14.01 40.66 -5.26
N THR A 49 -14.27 41.52 -4.26
CA THR A 49 -15.44 41.38 -3.39
C THR A 49 -16.75 41.64 -4.14
N ALA A 50 -16.79 42.63 -5.04
CA ALA A 50 -17.96 42.89 -5.88
C ALA A 50 -18.30 41.69 -6.79
N VAL A 51 -17.30 41.05 -7.40
CA VAL A 51 -17.49 39.83 -8.22
C VAL A 51 -17.99 38.65 -7.38
N ALA A 52 -17.46 38.45 -6.18
CA ALA A 52 -17.91 37.39 -5.28
C ALA A 52 -19.39 37.58 -4.84
N ILE A 53 -19.79 38.81 -4.53
CA ILE A 53 -21.18 39.15 -4.18
C ILE A 53 -22.11 38.92 -5.38
N ALA A 54 -21.71 39.33 -6.59
CA ALA A 54 -22.49 39.10 -7.81
C ALA A 54 -22.68 37.60 -8.10
N LEU A 55 -21.63 36.79 -7.97
CA LEU A 55 -21.70 35.33 -8.15
C LEU A 55 -22.58 34.67 -7.09
N GLY A 56 -22.50 35.11 -5.82
CA GLY A 56 -23.39 34.65 -4.75
C GLY A 56 -24.85 34.97 -5.04
N TRP A 57 -25.15 36.17 -5.56
CA TRP A 57 -26.51 36.58 -5.90
C TRP A 57 -27.08 35.80 -7.10
N VAL A 58 -26.24 35.47 -8.09
CA VAL A 58 -26.60 34.58 -9.20
C VAL A 58 -26.85 33.15 -8.72
N TYR A 59 -26.07 32.65 -7.75
CA TYR A 59 -26.28 31.32 -7.17
C TYR A 59 -27.61 31.23 -6.39
N LEU A 60 -27.90 32.23 -5.54
CA LEU A 60 -29.16 32.31 -4.78
C LEU A 60 -30.41 32.47 -5.67
N LYS A 61 -30.28 32.99 -6.89
CA LYS A 61 -31.40 33.17 -7.83
C LYS A 61 -31.64 31.99 -8.77
N ARG A 62 -30.88 30.89 -8.67
CA ARG A 62 -31.18 29.69 -9.47
C ARG A 62 -32.41 28.98 -8.89
N PRO A 63 -33.53 28.87 -9.64
CA PRO A 63 -34.66 28.06 -9.18
C PRO A 63 -34.23 26.60 -9.06
N SER A 64 -34.53 25.98 -7.92
CA SER A 64 -34.27 24.56 -7.67
C SER A 64 -35.17 23.71 -8.56
N VAL A 65 -34.61 23.19 -9.65
CA VAL A 65 -35.28 22.20 -10.49
C VAL A 65 -35.44 20.91 -9.66
N PRO A 66 -36.67 20.45 -9.34
CA PRO A 66 -36.84 19.20 -8.62
C PRO A 66 -36.39 18.03 -9.50
N PRO A 67 -35.81 16.96 -8.93
CA PRO A 67 -35.40 15.81 -9.71
C PRO A 67 -36.61 15.17 -10.37
N MET A 68 -36.61 15.09 -11.71
CA MET A 68 -37.57 14.29 -12.45
C MET A 68 -37.40 12.82 -12.04
N LEU A 69 -38.38 12.28 -11.31
CA LEU A 69 -38.52 10.85 -11.12
C LEU A 69 -38.91 10.22 -12.47
N VAL A 70 -37.92 9.73 -13.21
CA VAL A 70 -38.14 8.91 -14.40
C VAL A 70 -38.74 7.59 -13.93
N ASN A 71 -40.07 7.47 -14.05
CA ASN A 71 -40.77 6.23 -13.76
C ASN A 71 -40.41 5.19 -14.83
N VAL A 72 -39.52 4.25 -14.50
CA VAL A 72 -39.14 3.14 -15.39
C VAL A 72 -40.25 2.09 -15.38
N ALA A 73 -41.38 2.45 -15.96
CA ALA A 73 -42.51 1.56 -16.15
C ALA A 73 -42.20 0.56 -17.27
N SER A 74 -42.15 -0.73 -16.90
CA SER A 74 -42.33 -1.87 -17.80
C SER A 74 -41.35 -2.00 -18.99
N LEU A 75 -40.12 -2.42 -18.71
CA LEU A 75 -39.40 -3.31 -19.62
C LEU A 75 -39.84 -4.74 -19.31
N ALA A 76 -40.58 -5.34 -20.24
CA ALA A 76 -41.10 -6.70 -20.09
C ALA A 76 -39.96 -7.71 -19.91
N ALA A 77 -40.15 -8.68 -19.01
CA ALA A 77 -39.18 -9.75 -18.80
C ALA A 77 -39.00 -10.58 -20.09
N PRO A 78 -37.76 -10.91 -20.51
CA PRO A 78 -37.55 -11.83 -21.62
C PRO A 78 -38.04 -13.23 -21.24
N ALA A 79 -38.69 -13.91 -22.18
CA ALA A 79 -39.22 -15.25 -21.99
C ALA A 79 -38.10 -16.26 -21.63
N PRO A 80 -38.40 -17.30 -20.82
CA PRO A 80 -37.41 -18.31 -20.47
C PRO A 80 -36.96 -19.09 -21.71
N ALA A 81 -35.65 -19.24 -21.87
CA ALA A 81 -35.06 -20.03 -22.95
C ALA A 81 -35.41 -21.52 -22.82
N PRO A 82 -35.55 -22.26 -23.93
CA PRO A 82 -35.87 -23.69 -23.89
C PRO A 82 -34.71 -24.50 -23.28
N ALA A 83 -35.06 -25.57 -22.57
CA ALA A 83 -34.09 -26.44 -21.90
C ALA A 83 -33.15 -27.16 -22.90
N PRO A 84 -31.87 -27.36 -22.57
CA PRO A 84 -30.95 -28.13 -23.41
C PRO A 84 -31.38 -29.61 -23.47
N ALA A 85 -31.30 -30.18 -24.66
CA ALA A 85 -31.53 -31.61 -24.90
C ALA A 85 -30.48 -32.49 -24.18
N PRO A 86 -30.81 -33.74 -23.81
CA PRO A 86 -29.89 -34.60 -23.08
C PRO A 86 -28.67 -34.95 -23.93
N VAL A 87 -27.47 -34.63 -23.44
CA VAL A 87 -26.21 -35.03 -24.06
C VAL A 87 -26.03 -36.53 -23.85
N VAL A 88 -25.96 -37.29 -24.94
CA VAL A 88 -25.68 -38.73 -24.89
C VAL A 88 -24.30 -38.96 -24.27
N ALA A 89 -24.26 -39.77 -23.21
CA ALA A 89 -23.01 -40.12 -22.54
C ALA A 89 -22.11 -40.96 -23.46
N VAL A 90 -21.03 -40.35 -23.97
CA VAL A 90 -19.95 -41.08 -24.63
C VAL A 90 -19.16 -41.82 -23.56
N VAL A 91 -19.16 -43.14 -23.62
CA VAL A 91 -18.37 -44.01 -22.74
C VAL A 91 -16.90 -43.97 -23.19
N PRO A 92 -15.94 -43.54 -22.33
CA PRO A 92 -14.53 -43.78 -22.59
C PRO A 92 -14.18 -45.22 -22.20
N THR A 93 -13.52 -45.93 -23.12
CA THR A 93 -13.01 -47.29 -22.94
C THR A 93 -11.96 -47.39 -21.81
N PRO A 94 -11.84 -48.55 -21.13
CA PRO A 94 -10.93 -48.69 -19.98
C PRO A 94 -9.46 -48.62 -20.39
N VAL A 95 -8.67 -47.86 -19.64
CA VAL A 95 -7.21 -47.87 -19.74
C VAL A 95 -6.65 -48.96 -18.82
N THR A 96 -5.84 -49.85 -19.37
CA THR A 96 -5.25 -50.99 -18.68
C THR A 96 -4.31 -50.55 -17.55
N VAL A 97 -4.52 -51.11 -16.36
CA VAL A 97 -3.65 -50.94 -15.18
C VAL A 97 -2.51 -51.97 -15.24
N PRO A 98 -1.23 -51.60 -15.08
CA PRO A 98 -0.15 -52.55 -14.86
C PRO A 98 -0.13 -53.08 -13.42
N GLU A 99 0.28 -54.34 -13.29
CA GLU A 99 0.15 -55.22 -12.12
C GLU A 99 1.09 -54.87 -10.94
N PRO A 100 0.71 -55.14 -9.67
CA PRO A 100 1.55 -54.87 -8.50
C PRO A 100 2.58 -55.99 -8.25
N VAL A 101 3.85 -55.63 -8.04
CA VAL A 101 4.92 -56.58 -7.69
C VAL A 101 5.01 -56.80 -6.18
N ALA A 102 5.20 -58.06 -5.78
CA ALA A 102 5.22 -58.55 -4.40
C ALA A 102 6.46 -58.13 -3.57
N PRO A 103 6.41 -58.20 -2.23
CA PRO A 103 7.52 -57.75 -1.35
C PRO A 103 8.64 -58.79 -1.19
N VAL A 104 9.86 -58.31 -0.96
CA VAL A 104 11.05 -59.15 -0.65
C VAL A 104 11.41 -59.02 0.83
N ALA A 105 11.87 -60.13 1.42
CA ALA A 105 12.05 -60.30 2.86
C ALA A 105 13.45 -59.92 3.40
N VAL A 106 13.53 -59.91 4.73
CA VAL A 106 14.70 -59.62 5.60
C VAL A 106 15.82 -60.66 5.45
N PRO A 107 17.05 -60.36 5.93
CA PRO A 107 17.67 -61.31 6.85
C PRO A 107 18.13 -60.73 8.19
N GLU A 108 18.10 -61.62 9.19
CA GLU A 108 18.41 -61.46 10.61
C GLU A 108 19.90 -61.16 10.89
N PRO A 109 20.26 -60.68 12.10
CA PRO A 109 21.12 -61.56 12.90
C PRO A 109 20.84 -61.57 14.42
N ALA A 110 21.27 -62.67 15.04
CA ALA A 110 21.26 -62.96 16.47
C ALA A 110 22.51 -63.83 16.78
N PRO A 111 22.86 -64.17 18.05
CA PRO A 111 22.67 -63.44 19.32
C PRO A 111 23.95 -63.51 20.25
N VAL A 112 23.81 -63.12 21.54
CA VAL A 112 24.67 -63.55 22.70
C VAL A 112 26.07 -62.84 22.77
N LYS A 113 26.69 -62.43 23.90
CA LYS A 113 26.52 -62.63 25.37
C LYS A 113 27.07 -61.45 26.22
N ASP A 114 26.85 -61.59 27.53
CA ASP A 114 27.63 -61.11 28.68
C ASP A 114 27.21 -59.85 29.50
N ARG A 115 27.22 -60.12 30.81
CA ARG A 115 26.96 -59.34 32.04
C ARG A 115 28.28 -59.35 32.85
N PRO A 116 28.51 -58.58 33.94
CA PRO A 116 27.64 -58.47 35.14
C PRO A 116 27.49 -57.03 35.73
N GLU A 117 26.42 -56.75 36.48
CA GLU A 117 26.35 -56.53 37.96
C GLU A 117 27.30 -55.45 38.51
N GLU A 118 26.79 -54.34 39.08
CA GLU A 118 26.58 -54.08 40.53
C GLU A 118 25.89 -52.68 40.70
N LEU A 119 25.17 -52.24 41.76
CA LEU A 119 24.57 -52.86 42.97
C LEU A 119 23.55 -51.89 43.67
N ARG A 120 22.42 -52.39 44.24
CA ARG A 120 21.64 -51.83 45.41
C ARG A 120 20.94 -50.43 45.26
N ARG A 121 19.80 -50.08 45.91
CA ARG A 121 18.88 -50.75 46.88
C ARG A 121 17.47 -50.07 46.90
N ILE A 122 16.40 -50.89 47.02
CA ILE A 122 15.19 -50.80 47.91
C ILE A 122 14.49 -49.40 48.03
N THR A 123 13.18 -49.20 47.76
CA THR A 123 11.98 -49.82 48.39
C THR A 123 10.72 -49.92 47.49
N ALA A 124 9.93 -50.99 47.74
CA ALA A 124 8.46 -51.10 47.76
C ALA A 124 7.56 -50.69 46.56
N LYS A 125 6.82 -51.71 46.10
CA LYS A 125 5.56 -51.76 45.31
C LYS A 125 4.64 -52.76 46.08
N PRO A 126 3.43 -53.20 45.65
CA PRO A 126 2.30 -52.64 44.84
C PRO A 126 1.07 -52.39 45.79
N ALA A 127 -0.23 -52.28 45.44
CA ALA A 127 -1.05 -53.00 44.45
C ALA A 127 -2.45 -52.37 44.16
N LYS A 128 -3.33 -53.14 43.50
CA LYS A 128 -4.49 -52.72 42.69
C LYS A 128 -5.87 -53.00 43.32
N SER A 129 -6.84 -52.12 43.01
CA SER A 129 -8.22 -52.37 42.49
C SER A 129 -9.31 -53.09 43.31
N ALA A 130 -10.56 -52.71 43.00
CA ALA A 130 -11.89 -53.17 43.46
C ALA A 130 -12.26 -52.76 44.91
N VAL A 131 -13.50 -52.44 45.29
CA VAL A 131 -14.86 -52.80 44.79
C VAL A 131 -15.84 -51.61 44.92
N ALA A 132 -16.94 -51.57 44.16
CA ALA A 132 -18.08 -50.65 44.35
C ALA A 132 -19.33 -51.40 44.86
N PRO A 133 -20.30 -50.74 45.52
CA PRO A 133 -21.55 -50.47 44.81
C PRO A 133 -22.26 -49.13 45.14
N LEU A 134 -23.33 -48.85 44.38
CA LEU A 134 -24.12 -47.62 44.39
C LEU A 134 -24.94 -47.37 45.67
N ILE A 135 -25.03 -46.10 46.11
CA ILE A 135 -26.29 -45.45 46.52
C ILE A 135 -26.29 -44.00 46.00
N LYS A 136 -27.39 -43.57 45.34
CA LYS A 136 -27.66 -42.16 44.99
C LYS A 136 -28.26 -41.44 46.21
N VAL A 137 -27.78 -40.26 46.55
CA VAL A 137 -28.53 -39.27 47.36
C VAL A 137 -28.51 -37.92 46.66
N ALA A 138 -29.65 -37.22 46.72
CA ALA A 138 -30.00 -36.08 45.89
C ALA A 138 -29.11 -34.84 46.06
N VAL A 139 -28.90 -34.12 44.95
CA VAL A 139 -28.58 -32.69 44.96
C VAL A 139 -29.88 -31.93 45.27
N PRO A 140 -29.94 -31.07 46.30
CA PRO A 140 -31.09 -30.20 46.51
C PRO A 140 -31.10 -29.07 45.47
N ALA A 141 -32.24 -28.91 44.79
CA ALA A 141 -32.44 -27.87 43.80
C ALA A 141 -32.89 -26.55 44.46
N ALA A 142 -32.02 -25.53 44.41
CA ALA A 142 -32.27 -24.09 44.47
C ALA A 142 -30.87 -23.44 44.38
N ILE A 143 -30.61 -22.34 43.68
CA ILE A 143 -31.51 -21.24 43.32
C ILE A 143 -31.44 -21.00 41.81
N SER A 144 -32.59 -20.96 41.14
CA SER A 144 -32.69 -20.42 39.78
C SER A 144 -32.63 -18.90 39.83
N GLU A 145 -31.43 -18.34 40.04
CA GLU A 145 -31.20 -16.96 39.64
C GLU A 145 -31.46 -16.91 38.13
N LYS A 146 -32.42 -16.07 37.73
CA LYS A 146 -32.51 -15.61 36.36
C LYS A 146 -31.16 -14.98 36.03
N ILE A 147 -30.31 -15.72 35.33
CA ILE A 147 -29.24 -15.15 34.54
C ILE A 147 -29.97 -14.22 33.57
N ILE A 148 -30.00 -12.94 33.91
CA ILE A 148 -30.33 -11.88 32.97
C ILE A 148 -29.31 -12.10 31.87
N GLU A 149 -29.79 -12.50 30.69
CA GLU A 149 -28.97 -12.81 29.53
C GLU A 149 -28.46 -11.50 28.91
N GLY A 150 -27.71 -10.76 29.73
CA GLY A 150 -27.00 -9.55 29.40
C GLY A 150 -25.90 -9.92 28.42
N LYS A 151 -26.29 -9.98 27.15
CA LYS A 151 -25.51 -10.22 25.93
C LYS A 151 -24.03 -9.89 26.16
N GLN A 152 -23.26 -10.90 26.58
CA GLN A 152 -21.91 -10.66 27.08
C GLN A 152 -21.06 -10.16 25.91
N VAL A 153 -20.59 -8.91 26.02
CA VAL A 153 -19.78 -8.26 25.00
C VAL A 153 -18.50 -9.07 24.82
N THR A 154 -18.39 -9.74 23.66
CA THR A 154 -17.24 -10.60 23.36
C THR A 154 -15.94 -9.78 23.34
N PRO A 155 -14.75 -10.38 23.54
CA PRO A 155 -13.50 -9.63 23.51
C PRO A 155 -13.35 -8.78 22.23
N GLN A 156 -13.70 -9.33 21.06
CA GLN A 156 -13.71 -8.58 19.79
C GLN A 156 -14.72 -7.42 19.77
N GLN A 157 -15.94 -7.63 20.30
CA GLN A 157 -16.92 -6.55 20.41
C GLN A 157 -16.47 -5.44 21.37
N ARG A 158 -15.65 -5.75 22.40
CA ARG A 158 -15.06 -4.72 23.27
C ARG A 158 -14.04 -3.86 22.51
N VAL A 159 -13.16 -4.50 21.72
CA VAL A 159 -12.21 -3.79 20.85
C VAL A 159 -12.94 -2.87 19.86
N GLU A 160 -13.96 -3.39 19.17
CA GLU A 160 -14.76 -2.61 18.20
C GLU A 160 -15.52 -1.45 18.87
N ASN A 161 -16.00 -1.63 20.11
CA ASN A 161 -16.64 -0.55 20.87
C ASN A 161 -15.64 0.55 21.28
N GLU A 162 -14.43 0.18 21.71
CA GLU A 162 -13.36 1.15 22.00
C GLU A 162 -12.89 1.88 20.73
N TYR A 163 -12.80 1.18 19.59
CA TYR A 163 -12.51 1.80 18.29
C TYR A 163 -13.57 2.84 17.91
N ARG A 164 -14.86 2.48 17.99
CA ARG A 164 -15.99 3.39 17.72
C ARG A 164 -15.99 4.60 18.65
N ARG A 165 -15.67 4.41 19.93
CA ARG A 165 -15.54 5.51 20.90
C ARG A 165 -14.41 6.45 20.52
N ALA A 166 -13.27 5.92 20.08
CA ALA A 166 -12.15 6.73 19.60
C ALA A 166 -12.51 7.51 18.33
N LEU A 167 -13.30 6.94 17.41
CA LEU A 167 -13.86 7.66 16.26
C LEU A 167 -14.86 8.76 16.68
N GLY A 168 -15.66 8.53 17.72
CA GLY A 168 -16.54 9.56 18.30
C GLY A 168 -15.75 10.78 18.77
N TYR A 169 -14.62 10.57 19.48
CA TYR A 169 -13.73 11.66 19.85
C TYR A 169 -13.17 12.43 18.63
N LEU A 170 -12.97 11.81 17.46
CA LEU A 170 -12.61 12.55 16.25
C LEU A 170 -13.74 13.43 15.72
N GLN A 171 -14.98 12.97 15.80
CA GLN A 171 -16.15 13.76 15.41
C GLN A 171 -16.33 14.98 16.32
N ASP A 172 -16.01 14.84 17.61
CA ASP A 172 -16.00 15.91 18.60
C ASP A 172 -14.77 16.87 18.47
N GLY A 173 -13.85 16.62 17.53
CA GLY A 173 -12.58 17.37 17.40
C GLY A 173 -11.55 17.08 18.51
N ARG A 174 -11.80 16.09 19.36
CA ARG A 174 -10.98 15.66 20.51
C ARG A 174 -9.88 14.71 20.08
N VAL A 175 -8.97 15.22 19.23
CA VAL A 175 -7.94 14.43 18.53
C VAL A 175 -7.00 13.70 19.50
N ALA A 176 -6.64 14.31 20.64
CA ALA A 176 -5.74 13.69 21.61
C ALA A 176 -6.36 12.43 22.27
N GLU A 177 -7.63 12.53 22.70
CA GLU A 177 -8.37 11.41 23.27
C GLU A 177 -8.68 10.33 22.25
N ALA A 178 -8.95 10.71 20.99
CA ALA A 178 -9.06 9.77 19.89
C ALA A 178 -7.75 8.98 19.67
N MET A 179 -6.60 9.65 19.61
CA MET A 179 -5.30 9.00 19.47
C MET A 179 -5.02 8.03 20.62
N ALA A 180 -5.34 8.41 21.86
CA ALA A 180 -5.21 7.54 23.02
C ALA A 180 -6.15 6.31 22.94
N GLY A 181 -7.41 6.50 22.55
CA GLY A 181 -8.37 5.41 22.34
C GLY A 181 -7.95 4.44 21.23
N LEU A 182 -7.41 4.96 20.13
CA LEU A 182 -6.85 4.15 19.03
C LEU A 182 -5.62 3.35 19.47
N GLN A 183 -4.72 3.96 20.25
CA GLN A 183 -3.58 3.26 20.84
C GLN A 183 -4.01 2.15 21.79
N HIS A 184 -5.02 2.39 22.64
CA HIS A 184 -5.59 1.37 23.52
C HIS A 184 -6.27 0.24 22.73
N THR A 185 -7.00 0.57 21.66
CA THR A 185 -7.57 -0.41 20.73
C THR A 185 -6.49 -1.34 20.17
N LEU A 186 -5.34 -0.79 19.77
CA LEU A 186 -4.20 -1.55 19.25
C LEU A 186 -3.38 -2.31 20.31
N GLN A 187 -3.55 -2.00 21.60
CA GLN A 187 -3.03 -2.82 22.70
C GLN A 187 -3.91 -4.06 22.92
N LEU A 188 -5.23 -3.93 22.74
CA LEU A 188 -6.19 -5.03 22.86
C LEU A 188 -6.19 -5.95 21.63
N ASP A 189 -6.11 -5.38 20.42
CA ASP A 189 -5.91 -6.10 19.16
C ASP A 189 -4.85 -5.41 18.28
N PRO A 190 -3.60 -5.89 18.30
CA PRO A 190 -2.53 -5.35 17.46
C PRO A 190 -2.80 -5.43 15.94
N ARG A 191 -3.69 -6.33 15.49
CA ARG A 191 -4.01 -6.55 14.07
C ARG A 191 -5.22 -5.74 13.58
N HIS A 192 -5.81 -4.91 14.45
CA HIS A 192 -6.98 -4.10 14.12
C HIS A 192 -6.67 -2.99 13.10
N GLN A 193 -6.85 -3.30 11.81
CA GLN A 193 -6.48 -2.43 10.67
C GLN A 193 -7.04 -1.01 10.75
N GLY A 194 -8.36 -0.83 10.89
CA GLY A 194 -8.99 0.50 10.85
C GLY A 194 -8.48 1.46 11.94
N ALA A 195 -8.25 0.95 13.15
CA ALA A 195 -7.61 1.68 14.24
C ALA A 195 -6.16 2.08 13.92
N ARG A 196 -5.39 1.18 13.30
CA ARG A 196 -4.00 1.43 12.88
C ARG A 196 -3.91 2.47 11.77
N GLU A 197 -4.73 2.35 10.73
CA GLU A 197 -4.81 3.30 9.61
C GLU A 197 -5.25 4.69 10.10
N THR A 198 -6.28 4.74 10.94
CA THR A 198 -6.75 5.99 11.55
C THR A 198 -5.66 6.64 12.40
N LEU A 199 -4.96 5.87 13.25
CA LEU A 199 -3.86 6.39 14.05
C LEU A 199 -2.70 6.90 13.19
N ILE A 200 -2.32 6.18 12.13
CA ILE A 200 -1.28 6.61 11.18
C ILE A 200 -1.67 7.94 10.53
N ARG A 201 -2.91 8.09 10.05
CA ARG A 201 -3.40 9.35 9.46
C ARG A 201 -3.27 10.52 10.45
N LEU A 202 -3.77 10.36 11.68
CA LEU A 202 -3.71 11.40 12.71
C LEU A 202 -2.26 11.76 13.09
N LEU A 203 -1.35 10.79 13.13
CA LEU A 203 0.07 11.04 13.38
C LEU A 203 0.72 11.85 12.25
N LEU A 204 0.34 11.63 10.99
CA LEU A 204 0.83 12.42 9.86
C LEU A 204 0.23 13.85 9.85
N GLU A 205 -1.06 13.99 10.13
CA GLU A 205 -1.72 15.28 10.29
C GLU A 205 -1.09 16.10 11.43
N ALA A 206 -0.80 15.46 12.56
CA ALA A 206 -0.11 16.04 13.72
C ALA A 206 1.41 16.26 13.53
N GLN A 207 1.95 16.14 12.31
CA GLN A 207 3.38 16.31 12.00
C GLN A 207 4.33 15.40 12.81
N ARG A 208 3.89 14.17 13.11
CA ARG A 208 4.65 13.12 13.84
C ARG A 208 4.99 11.92 12.92
N PRO A 209 5.74 12.11 11.81
CA PRO A 209 6.00 11.05 10.84
C PRO A 209 6.80 9.88 11.43
N ASP A 210 7.70 10.12 12.39
CA ASP A 210 8.48 9.05 13.02
C ASP A 210 7.62 8.08 13.85
N ASP A 211 6.49 8.56 14.37
CA ASP A 211 5.53 7.72 15.10
C ASP A 211 4.67 6.91 14.12
N ALA A 212 4.28 7.52 13.00
CA ALA A 212 3.61 6.83 11.90
C ALA A 212 4.49 5.73 11.29
N VAL A 213 5.79 5.98 11.11
CA VAL A 213 6.80 4.99 10.70
C VAL A 213 6.83 3.80 11.65
N ARG A 214 6.83 4.02 12.98
CA ARG A 214 6.79 2.90 13.95
C ARG A 214 5.48 2.11 13.87
N GLN A 215 4.34 2.77 13.65
CA GLN A 215 3.06 2.06 13.48
C GLN A 215 2.98 1.23 12.19
N LEU A 216 3.59 1.70 11.10
CA LEU A 216 3.69 0.96 9.84
C LEU A 216 4.66 -0.23 9.94
N GLN A 217 5.81 -0.05 10.60
CA GLN A 217 6.76 -1.13 10.87
C GLN A 217 6.12 -2.25 11.72
N LEU A 218 5.39 -1.89 12.78
CA LEU A 218 4.62 -2.84 13.57
C LEU A 218 3.55 -3.56 12.74
N SER A 219 2.89 -2.86 11.82
CA SER A 219 1.89 -3.47 10.92
C SER A 219 2.51 -4.55 10.02
N LEU A 220 3.61 -4.21 9.36
CA LEU A 220 4.29 -5.10 8.41
C LEU A 220 4.99 -6.27 9.12
N GLY A 221 5.33 -6.12 10.40
CA GLY A 221 5.77 -7.23 11.26
C GLY A 221 4.65 -8.20 11.66
N LEU A 222 3.39 -7.75 11.70
CA LEU A 222 2.21 -8.56 12.04
C LEU A 222 1.53 -9.18 10.81
N ASP A 223 1.63 -8.52 9.65
CA ASP A 223 1.25 -9.05 8.36
C ASP A 223 2.09 -8.40 7.23
N PRO A 224 3.06 -9.13 6.65
CA PRO A 224 3.86 -8.65 5.52
C PRO A 224 3.08 -8.42 4.22
N LYS A 225 1.87 -8.98 4.08
CA LYS A 225 1.08 -9.01 2.83
C LYS A 225 0.33 -7.71 2.54
N GLN A 226 0.92 -6.57 2.92
CA GLN A 226 0.27 -5.26 2.92
C GLN A 226 1.08 -4.25 2.07
N PRO A 227 1.16 -4.44 0.73
CA PRO A 227 2.04 -3.65 -0.12
C PRO A 227 1.72 -2.14 -0.11
N ALA A 228 0.46 -1.75 0.08
CA ALA A 228 0.07 -0.35 0.27
C ALA A 228 0.71 0.28 1.52
N GLN A 229 0.81 -0.47 2.62
CA GLN A 229 1.47 0.00 3.85
C GLN A 229 3.00 0.01 3.70
N ALA A 230 3.57 -0.94 2.95
CA ALA A 230 4.99 -0.91 2.58
C ALA A 230 5.35 0.31 1.73
N MET A 231 4.52 0.67 0.74
CA MET A 231 4.68 1.90 -0.04
C MET A 231 4.58 3.15 0.84
N MET A 232 3.62 3.21 1.77
CA MET A 232 3.49 4.33 2.71
C MET A 232 4.73 4.46 3.60
N LEU A 233 5.21 3.36 4.17
CA LEU A 233 6.42 3.34 5.00
C LEU A 233 7.65 3.80 4.22
N ALA A 234 7.86 3.23 3.03
CA ALA A 234 8.96 3.61 2.16
C ALA A 234 8.88 5.09 1.76
N ARG A 235 7.68 5.64 1.51
CA ARG A 235 7.49 7.08 1.22
C ARG A 235 7.91 7.98 2.38
N LEU A 236 7.62 7.59 3.63
CA LEU A 236 8.04 8.34 4.82
C LEU A 236 9.54 8.19 5.11
N GLN A 237 10.13 7.03 4.78
CA GLN A 237 11.57 6.80 4.91
C GLN A 237 12.38 7.54 3.84
N LEU A 238 11.85 7.69 2.62
CA LEU A 238 12.58 8.13 1.43
C LEU A 238 13.24 9.53 1.55
N ASP A 239 12.66 10.43 2.32
CA ASP A 239 13.22 11.77 2.58
C ASP A 239 14.38 11.74 3.60
N LYS A 240 14.47 10.69 4.45
CA LYS A 240 15.49 10.53 5.50
C LYS A 240 16.57 9.50 5.16
N ASN A 241 16.19 8.38 4.56
CA ASN A 241 17.04 7.25 4.21
C ASN A 241 16.43 6.45 3.05
N ALA A 242 16.95 6.67 1.83
CA ALA A 242 16.48 6.00 0.62
C ALA A 242 16.74 4.48 0.64
N SER A 243 17.81 4.03 1.31
CA SER A 243 18.14 2.60 1.42
C SER A 243 17.14 1.85 2.31
N ALA A 244 16.71 2.44 3.41
CA ALA A 244 15.63 1.88 4.25
C ALA A 244 14.28 1.80 3.50
N ALA A 245 13.99 2.78 2.65
CA ALA A 245 12.82 2.75 1.76
C ALA A 245 12.90 1.60 0.75
N LEU A 246 14.08 1.38 0.15
CA LEU A 246 14.30 0.27 -0.77
C LEU A 246 14.20 -1.09 -0.08
N ASP A 247 14.82 -1.29 1.09
CA ASP A 247 14.72 -2.53 1.86
C ASP A 247 13.26 -2.87 2.19
N THR A 248 12.47 -1.86 2.57
CA THR A 248 11.03 -2.00 2.83
C THR A 248 10.30 -2.47 1.57
N LEU A 249 10.58 -1.85 0.42
CA LEU A 249 9.92 -2.22 -0.84
C LEU A 249 10.35 -3.59 -1.35
N MET A 250 11.63 -3.95 -1.26
CA MET A 250 12.13 -5.26 -1.69
C MET A 250 11.54 -6.39 -0.85
N ARG A 251 11.38 -6.20 0.47
CA ARG A 251 10.77 -7.22 1.36
C ARG A 251 9.28 -7.47 1.10
N SER A 252 8.54 -6.47 0.64
CA SER A 252 7.10 -6.60 0.35
C SER A 252 6.78 -6.84 -1.13
N LEU A 253 7.78 -6.72 -2.04
CA LEU A 253 7.65 -7.01 -3.47
C LEU A 253 7.04 -8.39 -3.82
N PRO A 254 7.32 -9.50 -3.10
CA PRO A 254 6.67 -10.79 -3.35
C PRO A 254 5.14 -10.78 -3.18
N TYR A 255 4.61 -9.80 -2.44
CA TYR A 255 3.16 -9.60 -2.24
C TYR A 255 2.58 -8.49 -3.15
N ALA A 256 3.41 -7.95 -4.05
CA ALA A 256 3.09 -6.85 -4.96
C ALA A 256 3.46 -7.14 -6.42
N ALA A 257 3.73 -8.41 -6.77
CA ALA A 257 4.32 -8.79 -8.04
C ALA A 257 3.53 -8.29 -9.28
N ASP A 258 2.21 -8.25 -9.19
CA ASP A 258 1.31 -7.82 -10.28
C ASP A 258 0.91 -6.34 -10.18
N ASN A 259 1.50 -5.58 -9.26
CA ASN A 259 1.17 -4.17 -9.02
C ASN A 259 2.17 -3.24 -9.75
N GLY A 260 1.77 -2.74 -10.92
CA GLY A 260 2.59 -1.82 -11.72
C GLY A 260 2.97 -0.51 -10.99
N GLU A 261 2.06 0.08 -10.20
CA GLU A 261 2.36 1.30 -9.42
C GLU A 261 3.40 1.02 -8.32
N TYR A 262 3.36 -0.17 -7.71
CA TYR A 262 4.39 -0.60 -6.75
C TYR A 262 5.76 -0.73 -7.42
N ARG A 263 5.82 -1.32 -8.62
CA ARG A 263 7.06 -1.48 -9.41
C ARG A 263 7.61 -0.14 -9.89
N ALA A 264 6.76 0.74 -10.41
CA ALA A 264 7.15 2.10 -10.80
C ALA A 264 7.65 2.93 -9.60
N PHE A 265 7.04 2.77 -8.42
CA PHE A 265 7.52 3.41 -7.20
C PHE A 265 8.87 2.85 -6.74
N LEU A 266 9.07 1.54 -6.79
CA LEU A 266 10.36 0.87 -6.55
C LEU A 266 11.43 1.37 -7.53
N ALA A 267 11.10 1.50 -8.82
CA ALA A 267 11.99 2.05 -9.83
C ALA A 267 12.42 3.49 -9.51
N GLY A 268 11.49 4.36 -9.11
CA GLY A 268 11.80 5.72 -8.64
C GLY A 268 12.71 5.75 -7.41
N VAL A 269 12.55 4.81 -6.47
CA VAL A 269 13.45 4.68 -5.31
C VAL A 269 14.84 4.17 -5.72
N LEU A 270 14.93 3.25 -6.68
CA LEU A 270 16.19 2.77 -7.26
C LEU A 270 16.94 3.88 -8.00
N GLN A 271 16.23 4.73 -8.78
CA GLN A 271 16.81 5.93 -9.42
C GLN A 271 17.42 6.90 -8.40
N ARG A 272 16.76 7.15 -7.26
CA ARG A 272 17.33 8.02 -6.20
C ARG A 272 18.58 7.41 -5.53
N GLN A 273 18.78 6.10 -5.64
CA GLN A 273 20.01 5.41 -5.22
C GLN A 273 20.99 5.16 -6.37
N GLN A 274 20.78 5.78 -7.54
CA GLN A 274 21.64 5.65 -8.72
C GLN A 274 21.76 4.22 -9.28
N ARG A 275 20.82 3.33 -8.90
CA ARG A 275 20.70 1.96 -9.42
C ARG A 275 19.85 1.99 -10.69
N TYR A 276 20.39 2.61 -11.74
CA TYR A 276 19.63 2.94 -12.95
C TYR A 276 19.23 1.71 -13.76
N HIS A 277 20.11 0.71 -13.87
CA HIS A 277 19.82 -0.58 -14.49
C HIS A 277 18.57 -1.26 -13.89
N ASP A 278 18.62 -1.57 -12.58
CA ASP A 278 17.50 -2.18 -11.84
C ASP A 278 16.21 -1.34 -11.93
N ALA A 279 16.34 -0.01 -11.98
CA ALA A 279 15.19 0.87 -12.14
C ALA A 279 14.53 0.74 -13.52
N ALA A 280 15.33 0.57 -14.58
CA ALA A 280 14.81 0.32 -15.92
C ALA A 280 14.00 -0.99 -15.95
N GLU A 281 14.55 -2.10 -15.43
CA GLU A 281 13.82 -3.38 -15.32
C GLU A 281 12.48 -3.23 -14.59
N GLN A 282 12.45 -2.51 -13.46
CA GLN A 282 11.20 -2.34 -12.70
C GLN A 282 10.18 -1.43 -13.41
N TYR A 283 10.61 -0.44 -14.20
CA TYR A 283 9.68 0.31 -15.05
C TYR A 283 9.17 -0.53 -16.22
N GLU A 284 10.01 -1.35 -16.86
CA GLU A 284 9.57 -2.26 -17.93
C GLU A 284 8.54 -3.26 -17.42
N LEU A 285 8.77 -3.88 -16.27
CA LEU A 285 7.80 -4.77 -15.60
C LEU A 285 6.52 -4.05 -15.18
N ALA A 286 6.57 -2.75 -14.83
CA ALA A 286 5.37 -1.96 -14.59
C ALA A 286 4.58 -1.72 -15.90
N LEU A 287 5.29 -1.36 -16.98
CA LEU A 287 4.72 -1.06 -18.29
C LEU A 287 4.09 -2.28 -18.98
N GLN A 288 4.50 -3.51 -18.65
CA GLN A 288 3.80 -4.73 -19.07
C GLN A 288 2.33 -4.74 -18.63
N GLY A 289 2.02 -4.20 -17.45
CA GLY A 289 0.65 -4.11 -16.92
C GLY A 289 -0.12 -2.84 -17.31
N ALA A 290 0.58 -1.75 -17.63
CA ALA A 290 -0.04 -0.51 -18.11
C ALA A 290 0.83 0.17 -19.20
N PRO A 291 0.77 -0.32 -20.46
CA PRO A 291 1.62 0.18 -21.56
C PRO A 291 1.32 1.63 -21.94
N ASP A 292 0.16 2.17 -21.57
CA ASP A 292 -0.26 3.55 -21.90
C ASP A 292 0.15 4.58 -20.83
N ASN A 293 0.95 4.19 -19.83
CA ASN A 293 1.40 5.09 -18.77
C ASN A 293 2.63 5.92 -19.21
N SER A 294 2.36 7.11 -19.76
CA SER A 294 3.40 8.05 -20.22
C SER A 294 4.39 8.48 -19.13
N VAL A 295 3.97 8.55 -17.86
CA VAL A 295 4.83 8.92 -16.74
C VAL A 295 5.83 7.81 -16.43
N TRP A 296 5.44 6.54 -16.56
CA TRP A 296 6.34 5.40 -16.41
C TRP A 296 7.30 5.26 -17.61
N TRP A 297 6.84 5.52 -18.84
CA TRP A 297 7.74 5.62 -20.01
C TRP A 297 8.80 6.72 -19.86
N MET A 298 8.41 7.89 -19.32
CA MET A 298 9.37 8.95 -18.99
C MET A 298 10.34 8.51 -17.90
N GLY A 299 9.86 7.82 -16.85
CA GLY A 299 10.69 7.25 -15.79
C GLY A 299 11.75 6.28 -16.33
N LEU A 300 11.34 5.38 -17.23
CA LEU A 300 12.21 4.46 -17.96
C LEU A 300 13.24 5.21 -18.82
N GLY A 301 12.83 6.23 -19.57
CA GLY A 301 13.75 7.07 -20.36
C GLY A 301 14.83 7.74 -19.50
N ILE A 302 14.48 8.22 -18.30
CA ILE A 302 15.43 8.78 -17.34
C ILE A 302 16.39 7.70 -16.83
N ALA A 303 15.90 6.49 -16.52
CA ALA A 303 16.73 5.38 -16.05
C ALA A 303 17.73 4.94 -17.14
N LEU A 304 17.24 4.64 -18.35
CA LEU A 304 18.08 4.20 -19.47
C LEU A 304 19.10 5.25 -19.89
N GLN A 305 18.76 6.54 -19.85
CA GLN A 305 19.71 7.63 -20.14
C GLN A 305 20.85 7.66 -19.11
N ALA A 306 20.54 7.46 -17.83
CA ALA A 306 21.53 7.43 -16.76
C ALA A 306 22.34 6.12 -16.72
N ASP A 307 21.77 5.02 -17.23
CA ASP A 307 22.42 3.71 -17.43
C ASP A 307 23.24 3.64 -18.75
N ASN A 308 23.46 4.79 -19.42
CA ASN A 308 24.23 4.91 -20.67
C ASN A 308 23.64 4.14 -21.89
N HIS A 309 22.32 4.01 -21.95
CA HIS A 309 21.55 3.42 -23.07
C HIS A 309 20.74 4.50 -23.85
N PRO A 310 21.40 5.46 -24.52
CA PRO A 310 20.73 6.65 -25.08
C PRO A 310 19.69 6.35 -26.18
N ASP A 311 19.89 5.31 -26.99
CA ASP A 311 18.94 4.92 -28.04
C ASP A 311 17.64 4.36 -27.48
N GLN A 312 17.72 3.53 -26.44
CA GLN A 312 16.54 2.98 -25.76
C GLN A 312 15.84 4.08 -24.94
N ALA A 313 16.62 4.96 -24.30
CA ALA A 313 16.08 6.14 -23.61
C ALA A 313 15.28 7.04 -24.54
N ARG A 314 15.80 7.31 -25.75
CA ARG A 314 15.10 8.06 -26.81
C ARG A 314 13.76 7.40 -27.17
N GLN A 315 13.74 6.10 -27.41
CA GLN A 315 12.49 5.38 -27.71
C GLN A 315 11.46 5.44 -26.55
N ALA A 316 11.92 5.36 -25.30
CA ALA A 316 11.06 5.48 -24.13
C ALA A 316 10.46 6.90 -24.01
N TYR A 317 11.27 7.94 -24.24
CA TYR A 317 10.81 9.33 -24.29
C TYR A 317 9.86 9.60 -25.48
N GLU A 318 10.11 9.02 -26.65
CA GLU A 318 9.21 9.10 -27.81
C GLU A 318 7.84 8.48 -27.51
N ARG A 319 7.80 7.30 -26.86
CA ARG A 319 6.55 6.69 -26.38
C ARG A 319 5.86 7.56 -25.33
N ALA A 320 6.58 8.08 -24.34
CA ALA A 320 6.05 8.97 -23.32
C ALA A 320 5.36 10.21 -23.92
N LYS A 321 5.99 10.83 -24.94
CA LYS A 321 5.42 11.95 -25.68
C LYS A 321 4.23 11.53 -26.55
N GLY A 322 4.32 10.42 -27.27
CA GLY A 322 3.29 9.93 -28.19
C GLY A 322 1.94 9.65 -27.51
N LEU A 323 1.97 9.25 -26.24
CA LEU A 323 0.78 8.99 -25.42
C LEU A 323 0.01 10.25 -24.99
N GLN A 324 0.60 11.45 -25.07
CA GLN A 324 -0.03 12.76 -24.81
C GLN A 324 -0.75 12.94 -23.45
N THR A 325 -0.53 12.03 -22.48
CA THR A 325 -1.10 12.10 -21.12
C THR A 325 -0.18 12.77 -20.08
N LEU A 326 0.98 13.27 -20.51
CA LEU A 326 1.89 14.06 -19.67
C LEU A 326 1.33 15.45 -19.39
N SER A 327 1.67 16.04 -18.23
CA SER A 327 1.42 17.46 -18.01
C SER A 327 2.34 18.33 -18.90
N PRO A 328 1.99 19.59 -19.22
CA PRO A 328 2.81 20.44 -20.08
C PRO A 328 4.26 20.61 -19.61
N GLN A 329 4.50 20.58 -18.30
CA GLN A 329 5.84 20.63 -17.70
C GLN A 329 6.65 19.36 -17.99
N LEU A 330 6.02 18.19 -17.83
CA LEU A 330 6.66 16.89 -18.13
C LEU A 330 6.90 16.72 -19.63
N GLN A 331 5.95 17.16 -20.47
CA GLN A 331 6.13 17.16 -21.93
C GLN A 331 7.32 18.02 -22.34
N ALA A 332 7.44 19.26 -21.82
CA ALA A 332 8.58 20.13 -22.11
C ALA A 332 9.92 19.53 -21.63
N PHE A 333 9.93 18.80 -20.50
CA PHE A 333 11.11 18.06 -20.06
C PHE A 333 11.49 16.95 -21.05
N VAL A 334 10.53 16.11 -21.43
CA VAL A 334 10.73 15.01 -22.40
C VAL A 334 11.23 15.53 -23.75
N GLU A 335 10.66 16.64 -24.23
CA GLU A 335 11.09 17.26 -25.50
C GLU A 335 12.52 17.79 -25.44
N ARG A 336 12.93 18.44 -24.34
CA ARG A 336 14.34 18.84 -24.13
C ARG A 336 15.27 17.64 -24.11
N LYS A 337 14.88 16.53 -23.47
CA LYS A 337 15.66 15.29 -23.43
C LYS A 337 15.81 14.62 -24.79
N LEU A 338 14.73 14.59 -25.58
CA LEU A 338 14.79 14.11 -26.97
C LEU A 338 15.77 14.92 -27.81
N VAL A 339 15.69 16.27 -27.77
CA VAL A 339 16.63 17.13 -28.49
C VAL A 339 18.08 16.84 -28.10
N GLN A 340 18.37 16.72 -26.80
CA GLN A 340 19.72 16.37 -26.30
C GLN A 340 20.22 15.02 -26.81
N LEU A 341 19.35 14.01 -26.92
CA LEU A 341 19.70 12.66 -27.40
C LEU A 341 19.79 12.56 -28.93
N THR A 342 19.18 13.49 -29.67
CA THR A 342 19.25 13.55 -31.14
C THR A 342 20.34 14.48 -31.69
N ALA A 343 20.92 15.33 -30.85
CA ALA A 343 22.02 16.21 -31.26
C ALA A 343 23.24 15.35 -31.65
N PRO A 344 23.89 15.60 -32.80
CA PRO A 344 25.09 14.86 -33.17
C PRO A 344 26.19 15.17 -32.15
N THR A 345 26.74 14.12 -31.52
CA THR A 345 27.85 14.26 -30.58
C THR A 345 29.09 14.77 -31.31
N THR A 346 29.31 16.08 -31.28
CA THR A 346 30.55 16.71 -31.74
C THR A 346 31.70 16.16 -30.90
N ARG A 347 32.52 15.30 -31.49
CA ARG A 347 33.76 14.76 -30.91
C ARG A 347 34.96 15.61 -31.28
#